data_AF-A0A180F366-F1
#
_entry.id   AF-A0A180F366-F1
#
_cell.length_a   1.000
_cell.length_b   1.000
_cell.length_c   1.000
_cell.angle_alpha   90.00
_cell.angle_beta   90.00
_cell.angle_gamma   90.00
#
_symmetry.space_group_name_H-M   'P 1'
#
loop_
_entity.id
_entity.type
_entity.pdbx_description
1 polymer ?
#
loop_
_entity_poly.entity_id
_entity_poly.type
_entity_poly.pdbx_seq_one_letter_code
_entity_poly.pdbx_strand_id
1 'polypeptide(L)'
;MVIKLGNVVLPKKSFDIVTGLITNRKQATIEVSPTNGNGTTIAKNINFTGTTRTKTINIFDYTGNEVVTASAASVSYANGILRLTNLDGAIATIVSLNGRIAAKFTVSGDEVQKEVALTPGFYILNAGKTVTKFIVR
;
A
#
# COMPACT_ATOMS: atom_id res chain seq x y z
N MET A 1 50.10 -21.45 2.66
CA MET A 1 49.32 -20.20 2.62
C MET A 1 49.41 -19.52 3.98
N VAL A 2 49.83 -18.25 4.03
CA VAL A 2 49.95 -17.44 5.26
C VAL A 2 48.85 -16.39 5.22
N ILE A 3 48.01 -16.33 6.24
CA ILE A 3 46.93 -15.34 6.34
C ILE A 3 47.42 -14.21 7.23
N LYS A 4 47.32 -12.98 6.72
CA LYS A 4 47.73 -11.75 7.43
C LYS A 4 46.52 -10.84 7.56
N LEU A 5 46.45 -10.12 8.68
CA LEU A 5 45.59 -8.95 8.83
C LEU A 5 46.51 -7.73 9.04
N GLY A 6 46.64 -6.90 8.01
CA GLY A 6 47.72 -5.91 7.94
C GLY A 6 49.09 -6.59 7.89
N ASN A 7 50.02 -6.19 8.77
CA ASN A 7 51.40 -6.70 8.80
C ASN A 7 51.64 -7.83 9.81
N VAL A 8 50.62 -8.28 10.54
CA VAL A 8 50.76 -9.31 11.58
C VAL A 8 50.44 -10.69 11.00
N VAL A 9 51.36 -11.64 11.15
CA VAL A 9 51.16 -13.05 10.79
C VAL A 9 50.31 -13.72 11.86
N LEU A 10 49.13 -14.21 11.48
CA LEU A 10 48.24 -14.87 12.43
C LEU A 10 48.75 -16.30 12.75
N PRO A 11 48.80 -16.70 14.03
CA PRO A 11 49.22 -18.05 14.42
C PRO A 11 48.27 -19.10 13.83
N LYS A 12 48.84 -20.17 13.28
CA LYS A 12 48.14 -21.21 12.52
C LYS A 12 47.13 -22.06 13.31
N LYS A 13 46.94 -21.84 14.62
CA LYS A 13 46.33 -22.85 15.50
C LYS A 13 45.36 -22.40 16.59
N SER A 14 44.85 -21.17 16.62
CA SER A 14 44.20 -20.73 17.86
C SER A 14 42.67 -20.70 17.87
N PHE A 15 41.98 -20.74 16.73
CA PHE A 15 40.51 -20.81 16.67
C PHE A 15 40.03 -20.82 15.22
N ASP A 16 38.83 -21.37 15.02
CA ASP A 16 38.05 -21.19 13.80
C ASP A 16 37.04 -20.05 14.01
N ILE A 17 36.59 -19.42 12.94
CA ILE A 17 35.53 -18.40 12.97
C ILE A 17 34.30 -19.01 12.33
N VAL A 18 33.18 -18.97 13.06
CA VAL A 18 31.87 -19.33 12.51
C VAL A 18 31.03 -18.07 12.34
N THR A 19 30.44 -17.93 11.16
CA THR A 19 29.52 -16.83 10.81
C THR A 19 28.12 -17.37 10.54
N GLY A 20 27.11 -16.71 11.09
CA GLY A 20 25.70 -17.04 10.85
C GLY A 20 24.93 -15.84 10.31
N LEU A 21 23.92 -16.11 9.48
CA LEU A 21 22.91 -15.15 9.09
C LEU A 21 21.56 -15.62 9.63
N ILE A 22 20.95 -14.81 10.48
CA ILE A 22 19.61 -15.04 11.03
C ILE A 22 18.68 -13.97 10.48
N THR A 23 17.63 -14.37 9.78
CA THR A 23 16.69 -13.44 9.15
C THR A 23 15.26 -13.75 9.53
N ASN A 24 14.46 -12.70 9.72
CA ASN A 24 13.01 -12.76 9.67
C ASN A 24 12.49 -11.55 8.88
N ARG A 25 11.16 -11.35 8.79
CA ARG A 25 10.57 -10.25 8.00
C ARG A 25 10.92 -8.85 8.52
N LYS A 26 11.37 -8.72 9.75
CA LYS A 26 11.62 -7.44 10.46
C LYS A 26 13.09 -7.16 10.70
N GLN A 27 13.96 -8.15 10.58
CA GLN A 27 15.38 -7.98 10.87
C GLN A 27 16.26 -9.00 10.14
N ALA A 28 17.50 -8.59 9.91
CA ALA A 28 18.61 -9.48 9.62
C ALA A 28 19.71 -9.26 10.65
N THR A 29 20.20 -10.36 11.22
CA THR A 29 21.25 -10.37 12.23
C THR A 29 22.42 -11.20 11.72
N ILE A 30 23.61 -10.59 11.72
CA ILE A 30 24.87 -11.29 11.47
C ILE A 30 25.47 -11.65 12.82
N GLU A 31 25.86 -12.90 12.99
CA GLU A 31 26.55 -13.40 14.18
C GLU A 31 27.96 -13.86 13.83
N VAL A 32 28.93 -13.48 14.64
CA VAL A 32 30.33 -13.90 14.51
C VAL A 32 30.81 -14.41 15.85
N SER A 33 31.29 -15.66 15.88
CA SER A 33 31.76 -16.34 17.08
C SER A 33 33.13 -16.99 16.85
N PRO A 34 34.08 -16.89 17.80
CA PRO A 34 35.27 -17.71 17.81
C PRO A 34 34.90 -19.11 18.31
N THR A 35 35.42 -20.14 17.65
CA THR A 35 35.27 -21.53 18.06
C THR A 35 36.64 -22.18 18.24
N ASN A 36 36.71 -23.21 19.08
CA ASN A 36 37.86 -24.11 19.05
C ASN A 36 37.83 -24.98 17.78
N GLY A 37 38.89 -25.76 17.53
CA GLY A 37 39.01 -26.64 16.36
C GLY A 37 37.99 -27.80 16.28
N ASN A 38 36.99 -27.85 17.17
CA ASN A 38 35.87 -28.78 17.10
C ASN A 38 34.50 -28.09 16.96
N GLY A 39 34.49 -26.78 16.67
CA GLY A 39 33.26 -26.01 16.41
C GLY A 39 32.53 -25.51 17.67
N THR A 40 33.09 -25.71 18.87
CA THR A 40 32.49 -25.19 20.12
C THR A 40 32.87 -23.72 20.31
N THR A 41 31.86 -22.85 20.52
CA THR A 41 32.08 -21.43 20.82
C THR A 41 32.90 -21.23 22.09
N ILE A 42 33.92 -20.39 22.02
CA ILE A 42 34.82 -20.09 23.14
C ILE A 42 34.57 -18.68 23.70
N ALA A 43 34.79 -18.52 25.01
CA ALA A 43 34.44 -17.29 25.72
C ALA A 43 35.37 -16.10 25.45
N LYS A 44 36.62 -16.35 25.08
CA LYS A 44 37.62 -15.32 24.82
C LYS A 44 38.77 -15.88 24.00
N ASN A 45 39.29 -15.09 23.05
CA ASN A 45 40.60 -15.31 22.47
C ASN A 45 41.29 -13.95 22.25
N ILE A 46 42.53 -13.94 21.76
CA ILE A 46 43.31 -12.70 21.56
C ILE A 46 42.67 -11.71 20.57
N ASN A 47 41.75 -12.17 19.72
CA ASN A 47 41.09 -11.39 18.67
C ASN A 47 39.63 -11.05 19.00
N PHE A 48 39.05 -11.62 20.04
CA PHE A 48 37.66 -11.42 20.46
C PHE A 48 37.61 -11.05 21.95
N THR A 49 36.97 -9.93 22.25
CA THR A 49 36.79 -9.46 23.63
C THR A 49 35.69 -10.19 24.40
N GLY A 50 35.01 -11.17 23.78
CA GLY A 50 33.94 -11.99 24.35
C GLY A 50 33.56 -13.17 23.44
N THR A 51 32.40 -13.80 23.70
CA THR A 51 31.86 -14.94 22.95
C THR A 51 31.39 -14.54 21.54
N THR A 52 30.12 -14.18 21.39
CA THR A 52 29.49 -13.85 20.11
C THR A 52 29.36 -12.35 19.97
N ARG A 53 29.60 -11.84 18.76
CA ARG A 53 29.31 -10.47 18.37
C ARG A 53 28.19 -10.49 17.35
N THR A 54 27.20 -9.63 17.55
CA THR A 54 26.04 -9.53 16.66
C THR A 54 25.93 -8.14 16.08
N LYS A 55 25.48 -8.05 14.84
CA LYS A 55 25.03 -6.79 14.22
C LYS A 55 23.66 -7.02 13.59
N THR A 56 22.68 -6.26 14.05
CA THR A 56 21.31 -6.34 13.58
C THR A 56 20.97 -5.12 12.75
N ILE A 57 20.35 -5.34 11.60
CA ILE A 57 19.65 -4.32 10.83
C ILE A 57 18.15 -4.54 10.96
N ASN A 58 17.41 -3.45 11.19
CA ASN A 58 15.96 -3.47 11.17
C ASN A 58 15.48 -3.28 9.74
N ILE A 59 14.50 -4.09 9.35
CA ILE A 59 13.81 -4.02 8.06
C ILE A 59 12.45 -3.38 8.37
N PHE A 60 12.11 -2.29 7.67
CA PHE A 60 10.80 -1.67 7.81
C PHE A 60 9.70 -2.68 7.47
N ASP A 61 8.59 -2.63 8.20
CA ASP A 61 7.43 -3.46 7.92
C ASP A 61 6.96 -3.18 6.49
N TYR A 62 6.88 -4.21 5.65
CA TYR A 62 6.27 -4.13 4.33
C TYR A 62 4.76 -4.02 4.50
N THR A 63 4.22 -2.80 4.44
CA THR A 63 2.79 -2.57 4.34
C THR A 63 2.38 -2.75 2.89
N GLY A 64 2.11 -3.98 2.46
CA GLY A 64 1.66 -4.31 1.10
C GLY A 64 0.26 -3.80 0.74
N ASN A 65 -0.22 -2.76 1.41
CA ASN A 65 -1.52 -2.16 1.18
C ASN A 65 -1.31 -0.80 0.52
N GLU A 66 -1.40 -0.79 -0.81
CA GLU A 66 -1.58 0.44 -1.56
C GLU A 66 -3.00 0.96 -1.34
N VAL A 67 -3.15 2.26 -1.12
CA VAL A 67 -4.47 2.89 -1.04
C VAL A 67 -5.08 2.90 -2.43
N VAL A 68 -6.04 2.00 -2.69
CA VAL A 68 -6.86 2.09 -3.89
C VAL A 68 -7.85 3.23 -3.70
N THR A 69 -7.63 4.33 -4.41
CA THR A 69 -8.58 5.45 -4.40
C THR A 69 -9.85 4.99 -5.11
N ALA A 70 -11.01 5.12 -4.46
CA ALA A 70 -12.28 4.84 -5.11
C ALA A 70 -12.42 5.72 -6.36
N SER A 71 -12.92 5.14 -7.46
CA SER A 71 -13.21 5.89 -8.67
C SER A 71 -14.13 7.07 -8.35
N ALA A 72 -13.88 8.23 -8.97
CA ALA A 72 -14.65 9.44 -8.69
C ALA A 72 -16.13 9.24 -9.03
N ALA A 73 -17.01 9.80 -8.19
CA ALA A 73 -18.43 9.87 -8.49
C ALA A 73 -18.68 10.76 -9.72
N SER A 74 -19.59 10.37 -10.60
CA SER A 74 -19.92 11.16 -11.79
C SER A 74 -21.36 11.00 -12.23
N VAL A 75 -21.88 12.03 -12.90
CA VAL A 75 -23.19 12.02 -13.55
C VAL A 75 -23.09 12.59 -14.96
N SER A 76 -23.81 12.00 -15.90
CA SER A 76 -23.93 12.50 -17.27
C SER A 76 -25.30 12.20 -17.85
N TYR A 77 -25.67 12.92 -18.91
CA TYR A 77 -26.91 12.72 -19.65
C TYR A 77 -26.61 12.61 -21.14
N ALA A 78 -27.11 11.55 -21.78
CA ALA A 78 -27.04 11.37 -23.21
C ALA A 78 -28.25 10.59 -23.71
N ASN A 79 -28.86 11.03 -24.80
CA ASN A 79 -29.94 10.30 -25.50
C ASN A 79 -31.09 9.85 -24.59
N GLY A 80 -31.56 10.69 -23.66
CA GLY A 80 -32.66 10.33 -22.75
C GLY A 80 -32.23 9.55 -21.51
N ILE A 81 -30.96 9.17 -21.40
CA ILE A 81 -30.45 8.29 -20.34
C ILE A 81 -29.50 9.08 -19.44
N LEU A 82 -29.76 9.02 -18.14
CA LEU A 82 -28.80 9.42 -17.11
C LEU A 82 -27.87 8.27 -16.80
N ARG A 83 -26.57 8.55 -16.77
CA ARG A 83 -25.55 7.63 -16.28
C ARG A 83 -24.99 8.16 -14.98
N LEU A 84 -25.09 7.37 -13.92
CA LEU A 84 -24.64 7.69 -12.56
C LEU A 84 -23.62 6.63 -12.13
N THR A 85 -22.45 7.07 -11.67
CA THR A 85 -21.34 6.18 -11.31
C THR A 85 -20.82 6.50 -9.90
N ASN A 86 -20.58 5.46 -9.09
CA ASN A 86 -20.15 5.51 -7.68
C ASN A 86 -21.04 6.43 -6.82
N LEU A 87 -22.35 6.26 -6.97
CA LEU A 87 -23.37 7.07 -6.31
C LEU A 87 -24.41 6.21 -5.57
N ASP A 88 -24.10 4.95 -5.25
CA ASP A 88 -25.00 4.06 -4.54
C ASP A 88 -25.51 4.69 -3.23
N GLY A 89 -26.81 4.58 -3.01
CA GLY A 89 -27.50 5.20 -1.87
C GLY A 89 -27.70 6.72 -1.97
N ALA A 90 -27.12 7.41 -2.96
CA ALA A 90 -27.34 8.84 -3.15
C ALA A 90 -28.76 9.13 -3.65
N ILE A 91 -29.33 10.25 -3.21
CA ILE A 91 -30.59 10.77 -3.75
C ILE A 91 -30.28 11.65 -4.96
N ALA A 92 -30.65 11.17 -6.14
CA ALA A 92 -30.60 11.95 -7.38
C ALA A 92 -31.85 12.84 -7.47
N THR A 93 -31.64 14.15 -7.63
CA THR A 93 -32.70 15.14 -7.82
C THR A 93 -32.45 15.94 -9.09
N ILE A 94 -33.44 15.99 -9.96
CA ILE A 94 -33.42 16.79 -11.19
C ILE A 94 -34.33 17.99 -10.98
N VAL A 95 -33.80 19.19 -11.22
CA VAL A 95 -34.56 20.44 -11.16
C VAL A 95 -34.52 21.16 -12.50
N SER A 96 -35.65 21.72 -12.94
CA SER A 96 -35.71 22.65 -14.06
C SER A 96 -35.16 24.02 -13.65
N LEU A 97 -34.83 24.87 -14.63
CA LEU A 97 -34.30 26.23 -14.36
C LEU A 97 -35.20 27.12 -13.50
N ASN A 98 -36.51 26.87 -13.47
CA ASN A 98 -37.44 27.58 -12.59
C ASN A 98 -37.47 27.01 -11.16
N GLY A 99 -36.55 26.11 -10.81
CA GLY A 99 -36.42 25.52 -9.48
C GLY A 99 -37.41 24.38 -9.17
N ARG A 100 -38.28 23.99 -10.12
CA ARG A 100 -39.21 22.86 -9.91
C ARG A 100 -38.48 21.53 -10.02
N ILE A 101 -38.80 20.60 -9.12
CA ILE A 101 -38.29 19.23 -9.18
C ILE A 101 -39.00 18.50 -10.33
N ALA A 102 -38.22 18.02 -11.30
CA ALA A 102 -38.70 17.24 -12.44
C ALA A 102 -38.66 15.73 -12.16
N ALA A 103 -37.67 15.26 -11.41
CA ALA A 103 -37.59 13.88 -10.95
C ALA A 103 -36.77 13.77 -9.67
N LYS A 104 -37.05 12.74 -8.86
CA LYS A 104 -36.29 12.40 -7.66
C LYS A 104 -36.28 10.90 -7.45
N PHE A 105 -35.11 10.31 -7.25
CA PHE A 105 -34.98 8.86 -7.02
C PHE A 105 -33.70 8.53 -6.25
N THR A 106 -33.69 7.38 -5.59
CA THR A 106 -32.47 6.82 -4.97
C THR A 106 -31.69 6.02 -6.01
N VAL A 107 -30.38 6.23 -6.06
CA VAL A 107 -29.46 5.44 -6.91
C VAL A 107 -29.16 4.12 -6.20
N SER A 108 -29.29 3.01 -6.92
CA SER A 108 -29.02 1.67 -6.41
C SER A 108 -28.01 0.98 -7.31
N GLY A 109 -26.80 0.77 -6.80
CA GLY A 109 -25.65 0.21 -7.51
C GLY A 109 -24.61 1.26 -7.89
N ASP A 110 -23.40 0.77 -8.18
CA ASP A 110 -22.24 1.61 -8.51
C ASP A 110 -22.25 2.13 -9.95
N GLU A 111 -22.95 1.47 -10.87
CA GLU A 111 -23.15 1.94 -12.24
C GLU A 111 -24.62 1.82 -12.61
N VAL A 112 -25.29 2.96 -12.72
CA VAL A 112 -26.73 3.03 -12.99
C VAL A 112 -26.98 3.79 -14.27
N GLN A 113 -27.80 3.19 -15.14
CA GLN A 113 -28.42 3.86 -16.27
C GLN A 113 -29.90 4.03 -15.97
N LYS A 114 -30.39 5.27 -16.00
CA LYS A 114 -31.77 5.60 -15.69
C LYS A 114 -32.39 6.43 -16.79
N GLU A 115 -33.41 5.88 -17.43
CA GLU A 115 -34.30 6.65 -18.29
C GLU A 115 -35.17 7.59 -17.45
N VAL A 116 -35.27 8.84 -17.90
CA VAL A 116 -36.14 9.84 -17.29
C VAL A 116 -36.88 10.59 -18.39
N ALA A 117 -38.21 10.48 -18.38
CA ALA A 117 -39.07 11.23 -19.27
C ALA A 117 -39.10 12.71 -18.86
N LEU A 118 -38.38 13.55 -19.60
CA LEU A 118 -38.31 14.99 -19.40
C LEU A 118 -38.78 15.70 -20.67
N THR A 119 -39.44 16.83 -20.51
CA THR A 119 -39.75 17.72 -21.64
C THR A 119 -38.48 18.42 -22.13
N PRO A 120 -38.42 18.89 -23.39
CA PRO A 120 -37.30 19.69 -23.87
C PRO A 120 -37.03 20.90 -22.97
N GLY A 121 -35.75 21.15 -22.66
CA GLY A 121 -35.37 22.22 -21.74
C GLY A 121 -34.02 22.02 -21.05
N PHE A 122 -33.72 22.92 -20.11
CA PHE A 122 -32.50 22.92 -19.32
C PHE A 122 -32.76 22.40 -17.91
N TYR A 123 -31.89 21.52 -17.44
CA TYR A 123 -32.02 20.87 -16.14
C TYR A 123 -30.69 20.83 -15.39
N ILE A 124 -30.79 20.76 -14.07
CA ILE A 124 -29.68 20.52 -13.15
C ILE A 124 -29.96 19.18 -12.46
N LEU A 125 -29.01 18.24 -12.54
CA LEU A 125 -29.01 17.02 -11.74
C LEU A 125 -28.04 17.21 -10.57
N ASN A 126 -28.53 16.96 -9.36
CA ASN A 126 -27.75 16.84 -8.14
C ASN A 126 -27.83 15.39 -7.63
N ALA A 127 -26.68 14.76 -7.41
CA ALA A 127 -26.58 13.45 -6.75
C ALA A 127 -25.33 13.40 -5.86
N GLY A 128 -25.52 13.26 -4.54
CA GLY A 128 -24.44 13.29 -3.57
C GLY A 128 -23.71 14.65 -3.59
N LYS A 129 -22.42 14.64 -3.89
CA LYS A 129 -21.60 15.86 -4.07
C LYS A 129 -21.47 16.28 -5.55
N THR A 130 -22.10 15.57 -6.46
CA THR A 130 -21.97 15.79 -7.90
C THR A 130 -23.15 16.60 -8.42
N VAL A 131 -22.86 17.64 -9.20
CA VAL A 131 -23.87 18.48 -9.85
C VAL A 131 -23.51 18.63 -11.33
N THR A 132 -24.49 18.47 -12.21
CA THR A 132 -24.31 18.72 -13.65
C THR A 132 -25.51 19.43 -14.26
N LYS A 133 -25.26 20.28 -15.26
CA LYS A 133 -26.30 20.88 -16.09
C LYS A 133 -26.37 20.12 -17.41
N PHE A 134 -27.58 19.82 -17.87
CA PHE A 134 -27.80 19.18 -19.16
C PHE A 134 -29.01 19.76 -19.89
N ILE A 135 -29.09 19.46 -21.18
CA ILE A 135 -30.13 19.94 -22.09
C ILE A 135 -30.86 18.71 -22.64
N VAL A 136 -32.18 18.71 -22.52
CA VAL A 136 -33.08 17.80 -23.22
C VAL A 136 -33.50 18.49 -24.51
N ARG A 137 -33.22 17.86 -25.65
CA ARG A 137 -33.56 18.39 -26.98
C ARG A 137 -34.93 17.91 -27.42
#